data_AF-F5VYW6-F1
#
_entry.id   AF-F5VYW6-F1
#
_cell.length_a   1.000
_cell.length_b   1.000
_cell.length_c   1.000
_cell.angle_alpha   90.00
_cell.angle_beta   90.00
_cell.angle_gamma   90.00
#
_symmetry.space_group_name_H-M   'P 1'
#
loop_
_entity.id
_entity.type
_entity.pdbx_description
1 polymer ?
#
loop_
_entity_poly.entity_id
_entity_poly.type
_entity_poly.pdbx_seq_one_letter_code
_entity_poly.pdbx_strand_id
1 'polypeptide(L)'
;MGTPGIQTIGRLVFLLTPFNSLWKLGEVTSFLQLFWIFLQNALNILLLFPLIFQLLYLMPGLRNTKKVILFSFLLSLGIECTQLVLDFFFDFNRVFEIDDLWTNTLGGYLAWVLYKLLYKNKIRN
;
A
#
# COMPACT_ATOMS: atom_id res chain seq x y z
N MET A 1 23.00 -3.72 15.26
CA MET A 1 21.76 -3.37 15.95
C MET A 1 20.62 -3.74 15.02
N GLY A 2 19.66 -4.55 15.47
CA GLY A 2 18.48 -4.87 14.65
C GLY A 2 17.61 -3.63 14.50
N THR A 3 17.08 -3.38 13.30
CA THR A 3 16.16 -2.28 13.05
C THR A 3 14.95 -2.43 14.00
N PRO A 4 14.55 -1.39 14.75
CA PRO A 4 13.48 -1.49 15.72
C PRO A 4 12.18 -2.04 15.09
N GLY A 5 11.63 -3.10 15.69
CA GLY A 5 10.33 -3.67 15.30
C GLY A 5 10.33 -4.64 14.11
N ILE A 6 11.51 -5.07 13.64
CA ILE A 6 11.61 -6.27 12.80
C ILE A 6 11.40 -7.52 13.68
N GLN A 7 10.42 -8.34 13.31
CA GLN A 7 10.16 -9.64 13.90
C GLN A 7 10.47 -10.72 12.87
N THR A 8 11.10 -11.81 13.29
CA THR A 8 11.43 -12.94 12.42
C THR A 8 10.78 -14.21 12.93
N ILE A 9 10.16 -14.96 12.03
CA ILE A 9 9.57 -16.28 12.32
C ILE A 9 10.16 -17.25 11.30
N GLY A 10 11.17 -18.01 11.72
CA GLY A 10 11.97 -18.80 10.80
C GLY A 10 12.66 -17.90 9.76
N ARG A 11 12.37 -18.11 8.48
CA ARG A 11 12.88 -17.26 7.37
C ARG A 11 12.03 -16.00 7.13
N LEU A 12 10.79 -15.97 7.62
CA LEU A 12 9.88 -14.87 7.34
C LEU A 12 10.22 -13.64 8.16
N VAL A 13 10.30 -12.49 7.49
CA VAL A 13 10.62 -11.20 8.10
C VAL A 13 9.38 -10.30 8.08
N PHE A 14 9.05 -9.74 9.23
CA PHE A 14 7.89 -8.87 9.43
C PHE A 14 8.35 -7.53 10.00
N LEU A 15 7.88 -6.45 9.41
CA LEU A 15 8.05 -5.09 9.91
C LEU A 15 6.68 -4.55 10.32
N LEU A 16 6.38 -4.75 11.60
CA LEU A 16 5.06 -4.46 12.17
C LEU A 16 5.00 -3.09 12.85
N THR A 17 6.06 -2.30 12.77
CA THR A 17 6.09 -0.92 13.25
C THR A 17 5.25 -0.05 12.30
N PRO A 18 4.11 0.49 12.74
CA PRO A 18 3.34 1.41 11.91
C PRO A 18 4.10 2.73 11.77
N PHE A 19 3.94 3.38 10.62
CA PHE A 19 4.62 4.62 10.25
C PHE A 19 6.15 4.51 10.37
N ASN A 20 6.69 3.34 10.03
CA ASN A 20 8.11 3.07 10.00
C ASN A 20 8.86 4.07 9.10
N SER A 21 8.22 4.49 8.00
CA SER A 21 8.76 5.56 7.15
C SER A 21 8.98 6.88 7.90
N LEU A 22 8.11 7.24 8.84
CA LEU A 22 8.27 8.44 9.68
C LEU A 22 9.38 8.29 10.70
N TRP A 23 9.51 7.11 11.31
CA TRP A 23 10.61 6.82 12.23
C TRP A 23 11.97 6.90 11.51
N LYS A 24 12.04 6.32 10.31
CA LYS A 24 13.23 6.36 9.45
C LYS A 24 13.67 7.79 9.11
N LEU A 25 12.77 8.78 9.05
CA LEU A 25 13.14 10.18 8.81
C LEU A 25 14.11 10.73 9.87
N GLY A 26 13.99 10.28 11.13
CA GLY A 26 14.91 10.67 12.21
C GLY A 26 16.31 10.09 12.06
N GLU A 27 16.47 9.06 11.21
CA GLU A 27 17.73 8.35 10.97
C GLU A 27 18.31 8.64 9.57
N VAL A 28 17.68 9.52 8.79
CA VAL A 28 18.12 9.86 7.43
C VAL A 28 19.45 10.62 7.48
N THR A 29 20.47 10.06 6.84
CA THR A 29 21.80 10.69 6.76
C THR A 29 22.09 11.32 5.40
N SER A 30 21.22 11.08 4.40
CA SER A 30 21.43 11.57 3.03
C SER A 30 20.14 11.96 2.31
N PHE A 31 20.25 12.92 1.39
CA PHE A 31 19.13 13.35 0.54
C PHE A 31 18.58 12.20 -0.33
N LEU A 32 19.46 11.30 -0.79
CA LEU A 32 19.03 10.14 -1.58
C LEU A 32 18.16 9.20 -0.75
N GLN A 33 18.52 8.91 0.50
CA GLN A 33 17.71 8.08 1.38
C GLN A 33 16.35 8.71 1.66
N LEU A 34 16.31 10.03 1.87
CA LEU A 34 15.05 10.77 1.99
C LEU A 34 14.17 10.59 0.74
N PHE A 35 14.75 10.81 -0.43
CA PHE A 35 14.06 10.66 -1.71
C PHE A 35 13.51 9.23 -1.89
N TRP A 36 14.29 8.20 -1.55
CA TRP A 36 13.85 6.80 -1.62
C TRP A 36 12.68 6.50 -0.69
N ILE A 37 12.68 7.01 0.54
CA ILE A 37 11.55 6.83 1.47
C ILE A 37 10.27 7.44 0.88
N PHE A 38 10.34 8.67 0.37
CA PHE A 38 9.18 9.30 -0.27
C PHE A 38 8.72 8.57 -1.53
N LEU A 39 9.66 8.15 -2.37
CA LEU A 39 9.36 7.43 -3.61
C LEU A 39 8.70 6.08 -3.31
N GLN A 40 9.21 5.32 -2.35
CA GLN A 40 8.63 4.03 -1.95
C GLN A 40 7.17 4.19 -1.48
N ASN A 41 6.91 5.14 -0.58
CA ASN A 41 5.54 5.41 -0.11
C ASN A 41 4.62 5.86 -1.26
N ALA A 42 5.12 6.69 -2.18
CA ALA A 42 4.36 7.12 -3.35
C ALA A 42 4.05 5.94 -4.28
N LEU A 43 5.00 5.05 -4.52
CA LEU A 43 4.81 3.86 -5.35
C LEU A 43 3.80 2.89 -4.72
N ASN A 44 3.84 2.68 -3.41
CA ASN A 44 2.85 1.86 -2.70
C ASN A 44 1.44 2.46 -2.83
N ILE A 45 1.29 3.77 -2.60
CA ILE A 45 0.01 4.46 -2.85
C ILE A 45 -0.45 4.26 -4.31
N LEU A 46 0.47 4.31 -5.28
CA LEU A 46 0.12 4.14 -6.69
C LEU A 46 -0.13 2.68 -7.09
N LEU A 47 0.26 1.69 -6.28
CA LEU A 47 0.18 0.26 -6.62
C LEU A 47 -1.26 -0.17 -6.92
N LEU A 48 -2.18 0.08 -5.98
CA LEU A 48 -3.59 -0.30 -6.14
C LEU A 48 -4.42 0.74 -6.88
N PHE A 49 -3.94 1.98 -6.99
CA PHE A 49 -4.66 3.08 -7.61
C PHE A 49 -5.24 2.75 -9.00
N PRO A 50 -4.44 2.32 -10.01
CA PRO A 50 -4.96 2.10 -11.37
C PRO A 50 -5.96 0.94 -11.42
N LEU A 51 -5.72 -0.12 -10.64
CA LEU A 51 -6.61 -1.27 -10.56
C LEU A 51 -7.97 -0.87 -9.98
N ILE A 52 -7.98 -0.20 -8.82
CA ILE A 52 -9.22 0.23 -8.17
C ILE A 52 -9.97 1.23 -9.07
N PHE A 53 -9.25 2.16 -9.70
CA PHE A 53 -9.84 3.12 -10.62
C PHE A 53 -10.58 2.41 -11.76
N GLN A 54 -9.94 1.44 -12.41
CA GLN A 54 -10.56 0.64 -13.47
C GLN A 54 -11.78 -0.14 -12.97
N LEU A 55 -11.67 -0.79 -11.80
CA LEU A 55 -12.76 -1.56 -11.21
C LEU A 55 -13.98 -0.70 -10.86
N LEU A 56 -13.80 0.57 -10.49
CA LEU A 56 -14.91 1.47 -10.23
C LEU A 56 -15.77 1.74 -11.49
N TYR A 57 -15.18 1.72 -12.69
CA TYR A 57 -15.95 1.80 -13.94
C TYR A 57 -16.68 0.49 -14.24
N LEU A 58 -16.03 -0.65 -14.03
CA LEU A 58 -16.55 -1.98 -14.37
C LEU A 58 -17.58 -2.50 -13.35
N MET A 59 -17.44 -2.13 -12.07
CA MET A 59 -18.21 -2.69 -10.96
C MET A 59 -18.96 -1.58 -10.19
N PRO A 60 -20.17 -1.21 -10.62
CA PRO A 60 -21.00 -0.24 -9.91
C PRO A 60 -21.23 -0.57 -8.43
N GLY A 61 -21.27 -1.86 -8.08
CA GLY A 61 -21.44 -2.32 -6.70
C GLY A 61 -20.29 -1.95 -5.75
N LEU A 62 -19.10 -1.62 -6.28
CA LEU A 62 -17.92 -1.21 -5.51
C LEU A 62 -17.93 0.30 -5.18
N ARG A 63 -18.80 1.10 -5.81
CA ARG A 63 -18.86 2.59 -5.71
C ARG A 63 -19.42 3.10 -4.38
N ASN A 64 -18.84 2.64 -3.29
CA ASN A 64 -19.15 3.05 -1.93
C ASN A 64 -17.84 3.16 -1.15
N THR A 65 -17.65 4.27 -0.44
CA THR A 65 -16.39 4.54 0.27
C THR A 65 -15.96 3.39 1.18
N LYS A 66 -16.88 2.80 1.97
CA LYS A 66 -16.56 1.69 2.88
C LYS A 66 -16.14 0.45 2.09
N LYS A 67 -16.83 0.14 0.99
CA LYS A 67 -16.49 -0.99 0.13
C LYS A 67 -15.14 -0.81 -0.54
N VAL A 68 -14.83 0.38 -1.06
CA VAL A 68 -13.52 0.66 -1.67
C VAL A 68 -12.40 0.50 -0.64
N ILE A 69 -12.54 1.08 0.54
CA ILE A 69 -11.52 1.00 1.60
C ILE A 69 -11.32 -0.47 2.01
N LEU A 70 -12.41 -1.19 2.34
CA LEU A 70 -12.32 -2.59 2.74
C LEU A 70 -11.72 -3.46 1.64
N PHE A 71 -12.17 -3.29 0.40
CA PHE A 71 -11.68 -4.07 -0.73
C PHE A 71 -10.20 -3.79 -1.00
N SER A 72 -9.77 -2.52 -0.96
CA SER A 72 -8.36 -2.15 -1.15
C SER A 72 -7.48 -2.67 -0.02
N PHE A 73 -7.97 -2.64 1.22
CA PHE A 73 -7.27 -3.23 2.36
C PHE A 73 -7.12 -4.74 2.21
N LEU A 74 -8.20 -5.45 1.86
CA LEU A 74 -8.15 -6.90 1.65
C LEU A 74 -7.26 -7.28 0.47
N LEU A 75 -7.26 -6.50 -0.62
CA LEU A 75 -6.32 -6.68 -1.73
C LEU A 75 -4.88 -6.47 -1.29
N SER A 76 -4.60 -5.40 -0.53
CA SER A 76 -3.24 -5.15 -0.02
C SER A 76 -2.79 -6.27 0.91
N LEU A 77 -3.64 -6.72 1.82
CA LEU A 77 -3.35 -7.85 2.70
C LEU A 77 -3.09 -9.13 1.89
N GLY A 78 -3.89 -9.38 0.85
CA GLY A 78 -3.68 -10.49 -0.07
C GLY A 78 -2.34 -10.44 -0.79
N ILE A 79 -1.90 -9.25 -1.23
CA ILE A 79 -0.59 -9.05 -1.88
C ILE A 79 0.54 -9.36 -0.90
N GLU A 80 0.53 -8.75 0.29
CA GLU A 80 1.54 -8.97 1.32
C GLU A 80 1.62 -10.44 1.77
N CYS A 81 0.47 -11.09 2.00
CA CYS A 81 0.43 -12.51 2.31
C CYS A 81 0.94 -13.38 1.17
N THR A 82 0.62 -13.04 -0.09
CA THR A 82 1.14 -13.77 -1.25
C THR A 82 2.66 -13.60 -1.36
N GLN A 83 3.18 -12.41 -1.11
CA GLN A 83 4.63 -12.17 -1.08
C GLN A 83 5.31 -12.97 0.03
N LEU A 84 4.73 -13.06 1.23
CA LEU A 84 5.25 -13.92 2.29
C LEU A 84 5.25 -15.41 1.92
N VAL A 85 4.16 -15.90 1.32
CA VAL A 85 4.08 -17.29 0.87
C VAL A 85 5.13 -17.56 -0.20
N LEU A 86 5.28 -16.68 -1.19
CA LEU A 86 6.31 -16.80 -2.22
C LEU A 86 7.71 -16.72 -1.62
N ASP A 87 7.94 -15.81 -0.69
CA ASP A 87 9.22 -15.67 0.01
C ASP A 87 9.56 -16.91 0.83
N PHE A 88 8.57 -17.58 1.41
CA PHE A 88 8.74 -18.87 2.09
C PHE A 88 9.19 -20.01 1.15
N PHE A 89 8.82 -19.97 -0.13
CA PHE A 89 9.21 -21.00 -1.09
C PHE A 89 10.50 -20.67 -1.85
N PHE A 90 10.73 -19.39 -2.19
CA PHE A 90 11.74 -18.99 -3.19
C PHE A 90 12.83 -18.04 -2.69
N ASP A 91 12.78 -17.61 -1.41
CA ASP A 91 13.82 -16.79 -0.77
C ASP A 91 14.11 -15.46 -1.49
N PHE A 92 13.07 -14.64 -1.65
CA PHE A 92 13.15 -13.35 -2.31
C PHE A 92 13.63 -12.22 -1.39
N ASN A 93 13.94 -12.53 -0.12
CA ASN A 93 14.26 -11.57 0.93
C ASN A 93 13.18 -10.48 1.08
N ARG A 94 11.90 -10.88 0.99
CA ARG A 94 10.78 -9.96 1.15
C ARG A 94 10.43 -9.77 2.62
N VAL A 95 10.01 -8.56 2.94
CA VAL A 95 9.56 -8.17 4.27
C VAL A 95 8.07 -7.88 4.17
N PHE A 96 7.28 -8.44 5.09
CA PHE A 96 5.89 -8.02 5.27
C PHE A 96 5.88 -6.68 5.98
N GLU A 97 5.50 -5.60 5.28
CA GLU A 97 5.47 -4.26 5.86
C GLU A 97 4.02 -3.85 6.18
N ILE A 98 3.72 -3.59 7.45
CA ILE A 98 2.38 -3.13 7.86
C ILE A 98 2.02 -1.78 7.20
N ASP A 99 3.04 -0.99 6.86
CA ASP A 99 2.86 0.30 6.19
C ASP A 99 2.33 0.15 4.77
N ASP A 100 2.65 -0.96 4.10
CA ASP A 100 2.20 -1.24 2.74
C ASP A 100 0.68 -1.44 2.73
N LEU A 101 0.10 -2.00 3.80
CA LEU A 101 -1.35 -2.16 3.94
C LEU A 101 -2.10 -0.83 3.87
N TRP A 102 -1.70 0.17 4.65
CA TRP A 102 -2.42 1.44 4.69
C TRP A 102 -2.08 2.34 3.49
N THR A 103 -0.84 2.32 2.99
CA THR A 103 -0.44 3.10 1.81
C THR A 103 -1.14 2.60 0.55
N ASN A 104 -1.18 1.29 0.31
CA ASN A 104 -1.93 0.70 -0.80
C ASN A 104 -3.45 0.98 -0.67
N THR A 105 -4.00 0.88 0.55
CA THR A 105 -5.41 1.21 0.82
C THR A 105 -5.72 2.68 0.52
N LEU A 106 -4.81 3.59 0.87
CA LEU A 106 -4.90 5.01 0.54
C LEU A 106 -4.92 5.22 -0.98
N GLY A 107 -4.12 4.46 -1.73
CA GLY A 107 -4.18 4.39 -3.19
C GLY A 107 -5.57 4.14 -3.75
N GLY A 108 -6.23 3.10 -3.23
CA GLY A 108 -7.60 2.76 -3.62
C GLY A 108 -8.61 3.85 -3.24
N TYR A 109 -8.45 4.48 -2.08
CA TYR A 109 -9.28 5.62 -1.68
C TYR A 109 -9.09 6.84 -2.60
N LEU A 110 -7.85 7.17 -2.98
CA LEU A 110 -7.57 8.25 -3.92
C LEU A 110 -8.17 7.99 -5.31
N ALA A 111 -8.13 6.75 -5.78
CA ALA A 111 -8.81 6.34 -7.01
C ALA A 111 -10.32 6.59 -6.95
N TRP A 112 -10.95 6.30 -5.81
CA TRP A 112 -12.37 6.62 -5.56
C TRP A 112 -12.66 8.11 -5.54
N VAL A 113 -11.79 8.92 -4.92
CA VAL A 113 -11.92 10.38 -4.94
C VAL A 113 -11.85 10.90 -6.37
N LEU A 114 -10.86 10.49 -7.17
CA LEU A 114 -10.73 10.88 -8.56
C LEU A 114 -11.95 10.45 -9.39
N TYR A 115 -12.41 9.21 -9.23
CA TYR A 115 -13.61 8.72 -9.91
C TYR A 115 -14.83 9.61 -9.64
N LYS A 116 -15.08 9.98 -8.37
CA LYS A 116 -16.19 10.87 -8.01
C LYS A 116 -16.07 12.25 -8.66
N LEU A 117 -14.85 12.82 -8.70
CA LEU A 117 -14.61 14.12 -9.32
C LEU A 117 -14.93 14.10 -10.82
N LEU A 118 -14.44 13.08 -11.53
CA LEU A 118 -14.68 12.91 -12.97
C LEU A 118 -16.16 12.63 -13.27
N TYR A 119 -16.81 11.77 -12.48
CA TYR A 119 -18.22 11.42 -12.68
C TYR A 119 -19.16 12.61 -12.40
N LYS A 120 -18.89 13.40 -11.35
CA LYS A 120 -19.65 14.63 -11.06
C LYS A 120 -19.56 15.64 -12.21
N ASN A 121 -18.38 15.80 -12.80
CA ASN A 121 -18.20 16.68 -13.95
C ASN A 121 -18.94 16.18 -15.20
N LYS A 122 -19.07 14.86 -15.38
CA LYS A 122 -19.83 14.28 -16.50
C LYS A 122 -21.34 14.53 -16.43
N ILE A 123 -21.92 14.70 -15.24
CA ILE A 123 -23.36 15.04 -15.06
C ILE A 123 -23.64 16.53 -15.32
N ARG A 124 -22.62 17.39 -15.19
CA ARG A 124 -22.78 18.85 -15.28
C ARG A 124 -22.60 19.42 -16.69
N ASN A 125 -22.04 18.63 -17.61
CA ASN A 125 -21.89 18.96 -19.03
C ASN A 125 -22.95 18.22 -19.85
#